data_AF-A0A1X6X0I8-F1
#
_entry.id   AF-A0A1X6X0I8-F1
#
_cell.length_a   1.000
_cell.length_b   1.000
_cell.length_c   1.000
_cell.angle_alpha   90.00
_cell.angle_beta   90.00
_cell.angle_gamma   90.00
#
_symmetry.space_group_name_H-M   'P 1'
#
loop_
_entity.id
_entity.type
_entity.pdbx_description
1 polymer ?
#
loop_
_entity_poly.entity_id
_entity_poly.type
_entity_poly.pdbx_seq_one_letter_code
_entity_poly.pdbx_strand_id
1 'polypeptide(L)' 'MIGMLDEAEHGHPSHVTEHLEADVDLDDDEIRERMSGNLCRCGAYVGILNAVREATGRRKR' A
#
# COMPACT_ATOMS: atom_id res chain seq x y z
N MET A 1 4.66 -1.36 -7.80
CA MET A 1 4.75 -0.70 -6.47
C MET A 1 5.02 0.79 -6.56
N ILE A 2 5.96 1.25 -7.39
CA ILE A 2 6.26 2.69 -7.50
C ILE A 2 4.99 3.54 -7.80
N GLY A 3 4.11 3.09 -8.70
CA GLY A 3 2.84 3.79 -8.98
C GLY A 3 1.96 4.00 -7.75
N MET A 4 1.70 2.96 -6.94
CA MET A 4 0.89 3.15 -5.72
C MET A 4 1.58 4.04 -4.67
N LEU A 5 2.92 4.08 -4.65
CA LEU A 5 3.66 4.94 -3.73
C LEU A 5 3.53 6.40 -4.14
N ASP A 6 3.61 6.66 -5.45
CA ASP A 6 3.36 7.97 -6.04
C ASP A 6 1.91 8.43 -5.78
N GLU A 7 0.93 7.54 -5.97
CA GLU A 7 -0.47 7.85 -5.66
C GLU A 7 -0.68 8.20 -4.18
N ALA A 8 -0.03 7.46 -3.27
CA ALA A 8 -0.10 7.74 -1.84
C ALA A 8 0.62 9.04 -1.46
N GLU A 9 1.76 9.35 -2.08
CA GLU A 9 2.49 10.61 -1.90
C GLU A 9 1.65 11.82 -2.35
N HIS A 10 0.85 11.65 -3.41
CA HIS A 10 -0.10 12.67 -3.88
C HIS A 10 -1.44 12.68 -3.11
N GLY A 11 -1.58 11.87 -2.06
CA GLY A 11 -2.78 11.83 -1.23
C GLY A 11 -4.03 11.29 -1.94
N HIS A 12 -3.88 10.52 -3.02
CA HIS A 12 -5.03 9.93 -3.70
C HIS A 12 -5.68 8.85 -2.82
N PRO A 13 -6.99 8.92 -2.51
CA PRO A 13 -7.65 7.92 -1.69
C PRO A 13 -7.80 6.59 -2.43
N SER A 14 -7.87 5.49 -1.66
CA SER A 14 -8.22 4.16 -2.14
C SER A 14 -9.63 3.76 -1.70
N HIS A 15 -10.06 2.53 -2.00
CA HIS A 15 -11.35 2.02 -1.53
C HIS A 15 -11.42 1.88 0.00
N VAL A 16 -10.29 1.69 0.67
CA VAL A 16 -10.22 1.48 2.13
C VAL A 16 -9.88 2.76 2.90
N THR A 17 -9.76 3.90 2.22
CA THR A 17 -9.52 5.19 2.89
C THR A 17 -10.77 5.63 3.64
N GLU A 18 -10.67 5.78 4.96
CA GLU A 18 -11.80 6.17 5.82
C GLU A 18 -12.16 7.66 5.71
N HIS A 19 -11.16 8.53 5.59
CA HIS A 19 -11.32 9.98 5.61
C HIS A 19 -10.76 10.63 4.34
N LEU A 20 -11.65 11.01 3.42
CA LEU A 20 -11.27 11.52 2.09
C LEU A 20 -10.67 12.95 2.10
N GLU A 21 -10.84 13.68 3.21
CA GLU A 21 -10.32 15.05 3.36
C GLU A 21 -9.00 15.10 4.15
N ALA A 22 -8.52 13.96 4.66
CA ALA A 22 -7.29 13.85 5.44
C ALA A 22 -6.16 13.23 4.62
N ASP A 23 -4.92 13.39 5.10
CA ASP A 23 -3.78 12.69 4.53
C ASP A 23 -3.97 11.16 4.63
N VAL A 24 -3.63 10.46 3.56
CA VAL A 24 -3.70 9.00 3.51
C VAL A 24 -2.56 8.40 4.33
N ASP A 25 -2.89 7.60 5.34
CA ASP A 25 -1.91 6.75 6.00
C ASP A 25 -1.70 5.46 5.20
N LEU A 26 -0.49 5.26 4.63
CA LEU A 26 -0.16 4.08 3.81
C LEU A 26 0.04 2.80 4.66
N ASP A 27 -0.98 2.41 5.40
CA ASP A 27 -0.97 1.25 6.29
C ASP A 27 -1.05 -0.09 5.54
N ASP A 28 -1.18 -1.18 6.30
CA ASP A 28 -1.20 -2.52 5.73
C ASP A 28 -2.38 -2.78 4.80
N ASP A 29 -3.53 -2.16 5.07
CA ASP A 29 -4.76 -2.37 4.32
C ASP A 29 -4.78 -1.46 3.08
N GLU A 30 -4.31 -0.23 3.19
CA GLU A 30 -4.06 0.67 2.07
C GLU A 30 -3.06 0.09 1.07
N ILE A 31 -1.93 -0.48 1.55
CA ILE A 31 -0.95 -1.13 0.66
C ILE A 31 -1.60 -2.32 -0.05
N ARG A 32 -2.37 -3.15 0.65
CA ARG A 32 -3.01 -4.33 0.03
C ARG A 32 -4.01 -3.93 -1.03
N GLU A 33 -4.85 -2.93 -0.75
CA GLU A 33 -5.87 -2.43 -1.65
C GLU A 33 -5.25 -1.84 -2.91
N ARG A 34 -4.26 -0.95 -2.76
CA ARG A 34 -3.55 -0.35 -3.91
C ARG A 34 -2.78 -1.37 -4.74
N MET A 35 -2.32 -2.45 -4.11
CA MET A 35 -1.67 -3.54 -4.82
C MET A 35 -2.65 -4.51 -5.49
N SER A 36 -3.95 -4.49 -5.15
CA SER A 36 -4.91 -5.55 -5.48
C SER A 36 -5.02 -5.86 -6.99
N GLY A 37 -4.76 -4.86 -7.84
CA GLY A 37 -4.70 -5.02 -9.30
C GLY A 37 -3.48 -5.82 -9.82
N ASN A 38 -2.50 -6.14 -8.97
CA ASN A 38 -1.28 -6.85 -9.34
C ASN A 38 -1.36 -8.32 -8.90
N LEU A 39 -1.92 -9.18 -9.76
CA LEU A 39 -2.09 -10.59 -9.46
C LEU A 39 -0.75 -11.35 -9.43
N CYS A 40 -0.50 -12.06 -8.33
CA CYS A 40 0.67 -12.93 -8.17
C CYS A 40 0.24 -14.40 -8.08
N ARG A 41 0.57 -15.20 -9.10
CA ARG A 41 0.21 -16.64 -9.14
C ARG A 41 0.91 -17.48 -8.08
N CYS A 42 2.07 -17.02 -7.60
CA CYS A 42 2.93 -17.76 -6.68
C CYS A 42 2.44 -17.68 -5.22
N GLY A 43 1.49 -16.80 -4.91
CA GLY A 43 1.07 -16.54 -3.52
C GLY A 43 2.07 -15.72 -2.70
N ALA A 44 3.03 -15.04 -3.35
CA ALA A 44 4.08 -14.28 -2.69
C ALA A 44 3.63 -12.93 -2.08
N TYR A 45 2.33 -12.66 -2.04
CA TYR A 45 1.77 -11.35 -1.68
C TYR A 45 2.20 -10.87 -0.29
N VAL A 46 2.32 -11.80 0.67
CA VAL A 46 2.82 -11.49 2.03
C VAL A 46 4.27 -11.01 2.01
N GLY A 47 5.13 -11.66 1.22
CA GLY A 47 6.52 -11.26 1.05
C GLY A 47 6.64 -9.91 0.37
N ILE A 48 5.84 -9.68 -0.66
CA ILE A 48 5.79 -8.39 -1.38
C ILE A 48 5.34 -7.26 -0.44
N LEU A 49 4.29 -7.47 0.36
CA LEU A 49 3.84 -6.51 1.36
C LEU A 49 4.95 -6.17 2.37
N ASN A 50 5.69 -7.17 2.86
CA ASN A 50 6.82 -6.93 3.76
C ASN A 50 7.93 -6.10 3.09
N ALA A 51 8.25 -6.39 1.83
CA ALA A 51 9.25 -5.63 1.08
C ALA A 51 8.81 -4.16 0.87
N VAL A 52 7.53 -3.91 0.60
CA VAL A 52 6.98 -2.54 0.51
C VAL A 52 7.11 -1.81 1.84
N ARG A 53 6.75 -2.45 2.96
CA ARG A 53 6.92 -1.85 4.30
C ARG A 53 8.36 -1.47 4.59
N GLU A 54 9.30 -2.34 4.22
CA GLU A 54 10.72 -2.06 4.41
C GLU A 54 11.15 -0.85 3.57
N ALA A 55 10.75 -0.80 2.30
CA ALA A 55 11.05 0.30 1.40
C ALA A 55 10.47 1.65 1.86
N THR A 56 9.32 1.65 2.56
CA THR A 56 8.68 2.86 3.09
C THR A 56 9.05 3.18 4.54
N GLY A 57 9.96 2.42 5.15
CA GLY A 57 10.38 2.62 6.54
C GLY A 57 9.34 2.17 7.59
N ARG A 58 8.26 1.48 7.19
CA ARG A 58 7.13 1.06 8.02
C ARG A 58 7.28 -0.34 8.63
N ARG A 59 8.46 -0.62 9.21
CA ARG A 59 8.77 -1.97 9.75
C ARG A 59 7.97 -2.26 11.02
N LYS A 60 7.15 -3.32 11.02
CA LYS A 60 6.58 -3.89 12.26
C LYS A 60 7.74 -4.41 13.12
N ARG A 61 7.86 -3.89 14.34
CA ARG A 61 8.79 -4.40 15.36
C ARG A 61 8.38 -5.79 15.80
#